data_AF-A0A7X8XAB3-F1
#
_entry.id   AF-A0A7X8XAB3-F1
#
_cell.length_a   1.000
_cell.length_b   1.000
_cell.length_c   1.000
_cell.angle_alpha   90.00
_cell.angle_beta   90.00
_cell.angle_gamma   90.00
#
_symmetry.space_group_name_H-M   'P 1'
#
loop_
_entity.id
_entity.type
_entity.pdbx_description
1 polymer ?
#
loop_
_entity_poly.entity_id
_entity_poly.type
_entity_poly.pdbx_seq_one_letter_code
_entity_poly.pdbx_strand_id
1 'polypeptide(L)'
;MQKFSLHWLLSILLLQTALVVLGQDPVLKRGTVSSDALIIRAKPASYYERLGQLKRGDVVQIVGQKEDWYEILLPDSVRGWVRAEHLDAENKVISDTCFISAGAGDFFTPFFRIPPGTTLKTVGLPSNGWVQVHPPSMASAWVSSAYIVLEGEQPAPKPQAPEVAVSAPELAALEKQRALLKEEHARQQEKLKAEQERLEKLRLEAEKLQKATQEDSTVVTNLQREAERLQALKEAAEAKAALARLEREKALLLAATEQKQLEAQKQAAEQKAQTVMTEKEKWEQEAKKTAEAIERARQEAQQQADQARAEAEQLEKERAEAVLKAEEALKKAFEAEEKKKETEAKQAATQEAIAALQKGLTDAEAQVNQLRLERERMELATRAEAAKLEAAKLEAEKLTIEKREMALRIEQSKKEREEITRQAEEDAKRLAALKEEAEKQAHAVSELQKQVEAREAAAA
;
A
#
# COMPACT_ATOMS: atom_id res chain seq x y z
N MET A 1 84.15 -52.07 -43.19
CA MET A 1 83.13 -53.11 -43.43
C MET A 1 81.83 -52.67 -42.75
N GLN A 2 80.95 -52.01 -43.50
CA GLN A 2 79.59 -51.66 -43.08
C GLN A 2 78.62 -52.37 -44.02
N LYS A 3 77.77 -53.24 -43.46
CA LYS A 3 76.77 -54.03 -44.19
C LYS A 3 75.56 -53.12 -44.48
N PHE A 4 75.46 -52.58 -45.69
CA PHE A 4 74.21 -52.01 -46.18
C PHE A 4 73.31 -53.13 -46.69
N SER A 5 72.13 -53.21 -46.09
CA SER A 5 71.15 -54.28 -46.23
C SER A 5 70.58 -54.36 -47.65
N LEU A 6 70.62 -55.58 -48.20
CA LEU A 6 70.15 -56.02 -49.53
C LEU A 6 68.62 -55.87 -49.75
N HIS A 7 67.90 -55.23 -48.82
CA HIS A 7 66.45 -55.07 -48.87
C HIS A 7 66.01 -53.72 -49.47
N TRP A 8 66.96 -52.82 -49.77
CA TRP A 8 66.65 -51.51 -50.37
C TRP A 8 66.71 -51.49 -51.92
N LEU A 9 67.34 -52.48 -52.54
CA LEU A 9 67.40 -52.65 -54.00
C LEU A 9 66.24 -53.51 -54.57
N LEU A 10 65.52 -54.26 -53.74
CA LEU A 10 64.37 -55.05 -54.18
C LEU A 10 63.06 -54.26 -54.28
N SER A 11 63.00 -53.04 -53.71
CA SER A 11 61.80 -52.19 -53.75
C SER A 11 61.74 -51.25 -54.96
N ILE A 12 62.81 -51.18 -55.78
CA ILE A 12 62.90 -50.33 -56.97
C ILE A 12 62.79 -51.14 -58.28
N LEU A 13 62.83 -52.49 -58.21
CA LEU A 13 62.62 -53.39 -59.35
C LEU A 13 61.14 -53.84 -59.53
N LEU A 14 60.22 -53.33 -58.71
CA LEU A 14 58.78 -53.61 -58.85
C LEU A 14 57.98 -52.43 -59.45
N LEU A 15 58.67 -51.39 -59.95
CA LEU A 15 58.08 -50.14 -60.44
C LEU A 15 58.38 -49.88 -61.95
N GLN A 16 58.60 -50.93 -62.76
CA GLN A 16 58.84 -50.83 -64.22
C GLN A 16 58.07 -51.86 -65.09
N THR A 17 56.88 -52.28 -64.69
CA THR A 17 55.96 -53.02 -65.58
C THR A 17 54.59 -52.34 -65.63
N ALA A 18 54.60 -51.05 -65.97
CA ALA A 18 53.46 -50.39 -66.59
C ALA A 18 53.84 -50.08 -68.05
N LEU A 19 52.87 -50.28 -68.94
CA LEU A 19 52.89 -49.98 -70.38
C LEU A 19 53.33 -51.15 -71.28
N VAL A 20 52.35 -51.98 -71.64
CA VAL A 20 51.77 -52.10 -72.98
C VAL A 20 50.75 -53.24 -72.89
N VAL A 21 49.48 -52.89 -72.69
CA VAL A 21 48.38 -53.75 -73.13
C VAL A 21 47.78 -53.03 -74.31
N LEU A 22 48.10 -53.55 -75.49
CA LEU A 22 47.50 -53.19 -76.75
C LEU A 22 45.99 -53.42 -76.62
N GLY A 23 45.22 -52.36 -76.87
CA GLY A 23 43.80 -52.50 -77.17
C GLY A 23 43.65 -53.41 -78.37
N GLN A 24 43.18 -54.63 -78.12
CA GLN A 24 42.57 -55.44 -79.17
C GLN A 24 41.16 -54.88 -79.34
N ASP A 25 40.92 -54.16 -80.43
CA ASP A 25 39.55 -53.89 -80.86
C ASP A 25 38.84 -55.24 -81.00
N PRO A 26 37.68 -55.46 -80.36
CA PRO A 26 36.98 -56.72 -80.50
C PRO A 26 36.67 -56.93 -81.98
N VAL A 27 37.17 -58.04 -82.55
CA VAL A 27 36.84 -58.43 -83.92
C VAL A 27 35.36 -58.76 -83.94
N LEU A 28 34.55 -57.77 -84.35
CA LEU A 28 33.11 -57.90 -84.49
C LEU A 28 32.82 -58.86 -85.65
N LYS A 29 32.49 -60.12 -85.33
CA LYS A 29 32.08 -61.10 -86.33
C LYS A 29 30.60 -60.88 -86.66
N ARG A 30 30.22 -60.92 -87.93
CA ARG A 30 28.83 -60.82 -88.35
C ARG A 30 28.22 -62.21 -88.49
N GLY A 31 26.99 -62.35 -88.00
CA GLY A 31 26.20 -63.57 -88.14
C GLY A 31 24.77 -63.24 -88.55
N THR A 32 24.14 -64.14 -89.28
CA THR A 32 22.74 -64.04 -89.68
C THR A 32 21.91 -65.05 -88.90
N VAL A 33 20.78 -64.61 -88.36
CA VAL A 33 19.87 -65.49 -87.61
C VAL A 33 19.15 -66.45 -88.56
N SER A 34 19.25 -67.76 -88.33
CA SER A 34 18.60 -68.80 -89.15
C SER A 34 17.23 -69.24 -88.61
N SER A 35 16.94 -69.00 -87.33
CA SER A 35 15.67 -69.35 -86.68
C SER A 35 14.62 -68.24 -86.83
N ASP A 36 13.34 -68.62 -86.92
CA ASP A 36 12.21 -67.65 -86.96
C ASP A 36 12.11 -66.82 -85.66
N ALA A 37 12.58 -67.38 -84.55
CA ALA A 37 12.48 -66.79 -83.22
C ALA A 37 13.72 -67.12 -82.37
N LEU A 38 14.75 -66.29 -82.45
CA LEU A 38 15.95 -66.43 -81.62
C LEU A 38 15.84 -65.54 -80.38
N ILE A 39 15.99 -66.11 -79.19
CA ILE A 39 15.83 -65.39 -77.93
C ILE A 39 17.16 -64.81 -77.44
N ILE A 40 17.16 -63.53 -77.14
CA ILE A 40 18.27 -62.83 -76.47
C ILE A 40 18.11 -63.04 -74.96
N ARG A 41 19.18 -63.47 -74.29
CA ARG A 41 19.19 -63.82 -72.87
C ARG A 41 20.21 -63.03 -72.07
N ALA A 42 19.92 -62.86 -70.78
CA ALA A 42 20.77 -62.13 -69.84
C ALA A 42 22.16 -62.76 -69.64
N LYS A 43 22.25 -64.10 -69.70
CA LYS A 43 23.48 -64.89 -69.50
C LYS A 43 23.47 -66.16 -70.38
N PRO A 44 24.62 -66.84 -70.58
CA PRO A 44 24.75 -67.98 -71.48
C PRO A 44 24.18 -69.28 -70.88
N ALA A 45 22.86 -69.34 -70.69
CA ALA A 45 22.13 -70.57 -70.40
C ALA A 45 20.63 -70.43 -70.68
N SER A 46 19.93 -71.55 -70.87
CA SER A 46 18.50 -71.61 -71.21
C SER A 46 17.55 -71.21 -70.07
N TYR A 47 18.02 -71.20 -68.82
CA TYR A 47 17.21 -70.84 -67.65
C TYR A 47 17.30 -69.35 -67.26
N TYR A 48 18.19 -68.57 -67.87
CA TYR A 48 18.27 -67.12 -67.65
C TYR A 48 17.20 -66.35 -68.42
N GLU A 49 16.87 -65.16 -67.93
CA GLU A 49 15.76 -64.33 -68.40
C GLU A 49 15.89 -63.94 -69.88
N ARG A 50 14.73 -63.81 -70.52
CA ARG A 50 14.60 -63.41 -71.92
C ARG A 50 14.54 -61.89 -72.00
N LEU A 51 15.52 -61.26 -72.64
CA LEU A 51 15.60 -59.81 -72.81
C LEU A 51 14.86 -59.33 -74.06
N GLY A 52 14.80 -60.17 -75.10
CA GLY A 52 14.20 -59.84 -76.38
C GLY A 52 14.22 -61.01 -77.35
N GLN A 53 13.87 -60.73 -78.60
CA GLN A 53 13.81 -61.72 -79.66
C GLN A 53 14.30 -61.13 -80.99
N LEU A 54 15.07 -61.91 -81.71
CA LEU A 54 15.49 -61.68 -83.09
C LEU A 54 14.70 -62.58 -84.03
N LYS A 55 14.52 -62.13 -85.26
CA LYS A 55 13.82 -62.83 -86.33
C LYS A 55 14.81 -63.43 -87.32
N ARG A 56 14.35 -64.40 -88.11
CA ARG A 56 15.14 -64.97 -89.21
C ARG A 56 15.58 -63.86 -90.15
N GLY A 57 16.87 -63.86 -90.50
CA GLY A 57 17.47 -62.87 -91.38
C GLY A 57 18.02 -61.62 -90.67
N ASP A 58 17.75 -61.44 -89.37
CA ASP A 58 18.37 -60.36 -88.61
C ASP A 58 19.89 -60.56 -88.58
N VAL A 59 20.63 -59.47 -88.82
CA VAL A 59 22.10 -59.46 -88.77
C VAL A 59 22.54 -59.02 -87.39
N VAL A 60 23.38 -59.83 -86.74
CA VAL A 60 23.94 -59.55 -85.42
C VAL A 60 25.44 -59.36 -85.48
N GLN A 61 25.95 -58.50 -84.59
CA GLN A 61 27.38 -58.33 -84.37
C GLN A 61 27.78 -59.09 -83.11
N ILE A 62 28.66 -60.08 -83.29
CA ILE A 62 29.15 -60.96 -82.23
C ILE A 62 30.43 -60.33 -81.66
N VAL A 63 30.38 -60.02 -80.36
CA VAL A 63 31.48 -59.45 -79.58
C VAL A 63 32.26 -60.52 -78.81
N GLY A 64 31.67 -61.71 -78.62
CA GLY A 64 32.29 -62.79 -77.87
C GLY A 64 31.60 -64.14 -78.09
N GLN A 65 32.24 -65.20 -77.62
CA GLN A 65 31.68 -66.55 -77.61
C GLN A 65 32.01 -67.23 -76.29
N LYS A 66 31.03 -67.93 -75.72
CA LYS A 66 31.22 -68.83 -74.59
C LYS A 66 30.41 -70.10 -74.81
N GLU A 67 31.11 -71.22 -74.98
CA GLU A 67 30.51 -72.53 -75.26
C GLU A 67 29.55 -72.45 -76.47
N ASP A 68 28.28 -72.85 -76.28
CA ASP A 68 27.21 -72.85 -77.28
C ASP A 68 26.45 -71.51 -77.36
N TRP A 69 27.05 -70.42 -76.85
CA TRP A 69 26.44 -69.09 -76.83
C TRP A 69 27.35 -68.04 -77.47
N TYR A 70 26.76 -67.21 -78.32
CA TYR A 70 27.39 -65.99 -78.80
C TYR A 70 26.94 -64.81 -77.96
N GLU A 71 27.89 -63.95 -77.60
CA GLU A 71 27.62 -62.64 -77.02
C GLU A 71 27.51 -61.65 -78.17
N ILE A 72 26.37 -60.97 -78.26
CA ILE A 72 26.03 -60.04 -79.34
C ILE A 72 25.78 -58.64 -78.79
N LEU A 73 26.00 -57.61 -79.62
CA LEU A 73 25.50 -56.26 -79.34
C LEU A 73 23.97 -56.25 -79.35
N LEU A 74 23.39 -55.58 -78.36
CA LEU A 74 21.96 -55.49 -78.20
C LEU A 74 21.33 -54.57 -79.27
N PRO A 75 20.22 -54.97 -79.90
CA PRO A 75 19.46 -54.06 -80.75
C PRO A 75 18.72 -53.02 -79.89
N ASP A 76 18.49 -51.82 -80.44
CA ASP A 76 17.83 -50.70 -79.77
C ASP A 76 16.42 -51.00 -79.22
N SER A 77 15.80 -52.09 -79.70
CA SER A 77 14.47 -52.55 -79.26
C SER A 77 14.47 -53.18 -77.86
N VAL A 78 15.63 -53.63 -77.37
CA VAL A 78 15.76 -54.24 -76.04
C VAL A 78 15.76 -53.16 -74.97
N ARG A 79 15.09 -53.44 -73.85
CA ARG A 79 15.01 -52.54 -72.70
C ARG A 79 15.60 -53.24 -71.48
N GLY A 80 16.13 -52.46 -70.54
CA GLY A 80 16.63 -52.98 -69.28
C GLY A 80 16.30 -52.06 -68.11
N TRP A 81 16.65 -52.51 -66.92
CA TRP A 81 16.36 -51.81 -65.67
C TRP A 81 17.64 -51.50 -64.92
N VAL A 82 17.75 -50.27 -64.44
CA VAL A 82 18.88 -49.79 -63.64
C VAL A 82 18.35 -49.24 -62.33
N ARG A 83 19.10 -49.39 -61.24
CA ARG A 83 18.73 -48.79 -59.95
C ARG A 83 18.84 -47.28 -60.02
N ALA A 84 17.80 -46.59 -59.55
CA ALA A 84 17.73 -45.13 -59.54
C ALA A 84 18.89 -44.50 -58.74
N GLU A 85 19.37 -45.17 -57.68
CA GLU A 85 20.48 -44.71 -56.83
C GLU A 85 21.82 -44.56 -57.57
N HIS A 86 21.96 -45.18 -58.75
CA HIS A 86 23.18 -45.11 -59.57
C HIS A 86 23.12 -44.03 -60.66
N LEU A 87 22.05 -43.24 -60.72
CA LEU A 87 21.82 -42.19 -61.72
C LEU A 87 21.72 -40.81 -61.05
N ASP A 88 22.22 -39.77 -61.72
CA ASP A 88 21.97 -38.38 -61.34
C ASP A 88 20.67 -37.83 -61.95
N ALA A 89 20.39 -36.54 -61.71
CA ALA A 89 19.19 -35.85 -62.19
C ALA A 89 19.09 -35.80 -63.73
N GLU A 90 20.23 -35.92 -64.43
CA GLU A 90 20.34 -35.92 -65.89
C GLU A 90 20.39 -37.34 -66.49
N ASN A 91 20.10 -38.39 -65.68
CA ASN A 91 20.19 -39.81 -66.05
C ASN A 91 21.59 -40.25 -66.49
N LYS A 92 22.63 -39.61 -65.97
CA LYS A 92 24.02 -40.02 -66.13
C LYS A 92 24.42 -40.95 -65.00
N VAL A 93 25.13 -42.02 -65.36
CA VAL A 93 25.62 -43.02 -64.42
C VAL A 93 26.71 -42.43 -63.54
N ILE A 94 26.49 -42.38 -62.23
CA ILE A 94 27.43 -41.84 -61.24
C ILE A 94 28.27 -42.93 -60.54
N SER A 95 27.79 -44.17 -60.55
CA SER A 95 28.44 -45.31 -59.88
C SER A 95 29.27 -46.15 -60.85
N ASP A 96 30.42 -46.63 -60.39
CA ASP A 96 31.24 -47.60 -61.12
C ASP A 96 30.66 -49.02 -61.11
N THR A 97 29.65 -49.28 -60.27
CA THR A 97 28.99 -50.58 -60.08
C THR A 97 27.56 -50.59 -60.64
N CYS A 98 27.27 -49.74 -61.62
CA CYS A 98 25.97 -49.71 -62.28
C CYS A 98 25.78 -50.89 -63.25
N PHE A 99 24.76 -51.71 -63.02
CA PHE A 99 24.38 -52.82 -63.91
C PHE A 99 22.98 -52.65 -64.49
N ILE A 100 22.81 -53.04 -65.75
CA ILE A 100 21.52 -53.22 -66.39
C ILE A 100 21.01 -54.63 -66.07
N SER A 101 19.80 -54.69 -65.54
CA SER A 101 19.12 -55.92 -65.12
C SER A 101 17.93 -56.24 -66.02
N ALA A 102 17.58 -57.53 -66.10
CA ALA A 102 16.49 -58.02 -66.94
C ALA A 102 15.09 -57.55 -66.47
N GLY A 103 14.94 -57.10 -65.23
CA GLY A 103 13.67 -56.65 -64.65
C GLY A 103 13.88 -55.68 -63.47
N ALA A 104 12.78 -55.10 -62.98
CA ALA A 104 12.77 -54.16 -61.85
C ALA A 104 12.76 -54.92 -60.51
N GLY A 105 13.95 -55.25 -59.98
CA GLY A 105 14.08 -55.91 -58.68
C GLY A 105 15.39 -56.67 -58.50
N ASP A 106 15.70 -57.02 -57.26
CA ASP A 106 16.98 -57.64 -56.87
C ASP A 106 17.12 -59.11 -57.29
N PHE A 107 16.02 -59.75 -57.69
CA PHE A 107 15.98 -61.14 -58.13
C PHE A 107 16.26 -61.31 -59.63
N PHE A 108 16.31 -60.21 -60.40
CA PHE A 108 16.55 -60.27 -61.83
C PHE A 108 18.05 -60.28 -62.15
N THR A 109 18.44 -61.06 -63.16
CA THR A 109 19.83 -61.19 -63.56
C THR A 109 20.38 -59.88 -64.13
N PRO A 110 21.47 -59.32 -63.57
CA PRO A 110 22.24 -58.27 -64.23
C PRO A 110 23.01 -58.86 -65.42
N PHE A 111 22.92 -58.21 -66.58
CA PHE A 111 23.48 -58.71 -67.82
C PHE A 111 24.59 -57.82 -68.42
N PHE A 112 24.61 -56.52 -68.11
CA PHE A 112 25.63 -55.61 -68.63
C PHE A 112 26.04 -54.56 -67.59
N ARG A 113 27.35 -54.27 -67.48
CA ARG A 113 27.89 -53.21 -66.61
C ARG A 113 28.02 -51.91 -67.40
N ILE A 114 27.51 -50.81 -66.88
CA ILE A 114 27.58 -49.50 -67.53
C ILE A 114 28.75 -48.70 -66.96
N PRO A 115 29.67 -48.18 -67.80
CA PRO A 115 30.72 -47.28 -67.33
C PRO A 115 30.13 -45.97 -66.75
N PRO A 116 30.74 -45.42 -65.67
CA PRO A 116 30.32 -44.13 -65.12
C PRO A 116 30.52 -43.01 -66.15
N GLY A 117 29.66 -41.99 -66.10
CA GLY A 117 29.61 -40.88 -67.04
C GLY A 117 28.73 -41.10 -68.27
N THR A 118 28.25 -42.33 -68.51
CA THR A 118 27.32 -42.68 -69.60
C THR A 118 25.94 -42.09 -69.33
N THR A 119 25.38 -41.34 -70.28
CA THR A 119 24.00 -40.81 -70.19
C THR A 119 23.02 -41.79 -70.82
N LEU A 120 22.00 -42.20 -70.05
CA LEU A 120 21.01 -43.19 -70.48
C LEU A 120 19.70 -42.51 -70.92
N LYS A 121 19.05 -43.10 -71.93
CA LYS A 121 17.71 -42.68 -72.37
C LYS A 121 16.67 -43.49 -71.60
N THR A 122 15.87 -42.83 -70.76
CA THR A 122 14.80 -43.45 -69.98
C THR A 122 13.53 -43.61 -70.81
N VAL A 123 12.76 -44.68 -70.54
CA VAL A 123 11.55 -45.05 -71.33
C VAL A 123 10.24 -44.88 -70.55
N GLY A 124 10.31 -44.92 -69.21
CA GLY A 124 9.12 -44.87 -68.35
C GLY A 124 9.39 -44.21 -67.00
N LEU A 125 8.33 -44.03 -66.20
CA LEU A 125 8.40 -43.45 -64.86
C LEU A 125 9.14 -44.40 -63.90
N PRO A 126 10.02 -43.88 -63.02
CA PRO A 126 10.66 -44.68 -61.99
C PRO A 126 9.62 -45.39 -61.11
N SER A 127 9.82 -46.68 -60.84
CA SER A 127 8.95 -47.45 -59.93
C SER A 127 9.79 -48.34 -59.03
N ASN A 128 9.51 -48.28 -57.72
CA ASN A 128 10.16 -49.09 -56.68
C ASN A 128 11.71 -49.02 -56.68
N GLY A 129 12.29 -47.84 -56.95
CA GLY A 129 13.74 -47.64 -56.95
C GLY A 129 14.45 -48.09 -58.23
N TRP A 130 13.71 -48.49 -59.27
CA TRP A 130 14.25 -48.89 -60.57
C TRP A 130 13.75 -47.96 -61.70
N VAL A 131 14.61 -47.77 -62.69
CA VAL A 131 14.35 -46.95 -63.88
C VAL A 131 14.53 -47.82 -65.13
N GLN A 132 13.53 -47.78 -66.01
CA GLN A 132 13.61 -48.47 -67.29
C GLN A 132 14.38 -47.62 -68.31
N VAL A 133 15.42 -48.20 -68.91
CA VAL A 133 16.33 -47.51 -69.82
C VAL A 133 16.50 -48.27 -71.14
N HIS A 134 16.82 -47.54 -72.20
CA HIS A 134 17.46 -48.12 -73.37
C HIS A 134 18.92 -48.43 -73.04
N PRO A 135 19.39 -49.68 -73.21
CA PRO A 135 20.79 -50.02 -73.10
C PRO A 135 21.64 -49.13 -74.05
N PRO A 136 22.83 -48.70 -73.63
CA PRO A 136 23.74 -47.96 -74.51
C PRO A 136 24.16 -48.85 -75.69
N SER A 137 24.59 -48.25 -76.80
CA SER A 137 24.96 -48.98 -78.04
C SER A 137 26.10 -50.00 -77.87
N MET A 138 26.86 -49.92 -76.77
CA MET A 138 27.91 -50.88 -76.42
C MET A 138 27.39 -52.07 -75.59
N ALA A 139 26.12 -52.08 -75.20
CA ALA A 139 25.56 -53.12 -74.37
C ALA A 139 25.47 -54.44 -75.12
N SER A 140 25.86 -55.53 -74.45
CA SER A 140 25.90 -56.87 -75.01
C SER A 140 25.07 -57.87 -74.19
N ALA A 141 24.62 -58.94 -74.85
CA ALA A 141 23.86 -60.04 -74.25
C ALA A 141 24.03 -61.35 -75.04
N TRP A 142 23.41 -62.44 -74.58
CA TRP A 142 23.72 -63.80 -75.04
C TRP A 142 22.62 -64.40 -75.92
N VAL A 143 23.02 -65.08 -76.99
CA VAL A 143 22.15 -65.82 -77.91
C VAL A 143 22.76 -67.18 -78.23
N SER A 144 21.95 -68.19 -78.54
CA SER A 144 22.46 -69.54 -78.81
C SER A 144 23.15 -69.58 -80.19
N SER A 145 24.36 -70.16 -80.24
CA SER A 145 25.17 -70.26 -81.45
C SER A 145 24.53 -71.15 -82.52
N ALA A 146 23.73 -72.15 -82.11
CA ALA A 146 23.06 -73.10 -82.99
C ALA A 146 22.14 -72.45 -84.04
N TYR A 147 21.69 -71.22 -83.80
CA TYR A 147 20.76 -70.48 -84.67
C TYR A 147 21.40 -69.27 -85.35
N ILE A 148 22.73 -69.18 -85.31
CA ILE A 148 23.47 -68.11 -85.97
C ILE A 148 24.37 -68.75 -87.02
N VAL A 149 24.06 -68.45 -88.27
CA VAL A 149 24.91 -68.82 -89.39
C VAL A 149 25.93 -67.69 -89.53
N LEU A 150 27.16 -67.99 -89.12
CA LEU A 150 28.30 -67.14 -89.48
C LEU A 150 28.39 -67.12 -91.01
N GLU A 151 28.68 -65.96 -91.59
CA GLU A 151 28.90 -65.87 -93.03
C GLU A 151 30.09 -66.80 -93.41
N GLY A 152 29.81 -68.02 -93.91
CA GLY A 152 30.86 -68.98 -94.32
C GLY A 152 30.56 -70.49 -94.53
N GLU A 153 29.49 -71.13 -94.03
CA GLU A 153 29.42 -72.63 -94.04
C GLU A 153 28.00 -73.25 -94.29
N GLN A 154 27.89 -74.30 -95.13
CA GLN A 154 26.67 -75.05 -95.53
C GLN A 154 26.80 -76.58 -95.22
N PRO A 155 25.74 -77.33 -94.79
CA PRO A 155 25.82 -78.81 -94.65
C PRO A 155 24.70 -79.66 -95.32
N ALA A 156 24.95 -80.97 -95.52
CA ALA A 156 24.01 -82.03 -95.98
C ALA A 156 24.38 -83.47 -95.46
N PRO A 157 23.48 -84.50 -95.51
CA PRO A 157 23.34 -85.60 -94.50
C PRO A 157 23.63 -87.09 -94.95
N LYS A 158 23.35 -88.08 -94.04
CA LYS A 158 23.65 -89.56 -93.99
C LYS A 158 22.69 -90.55 -94.74
N PRO A 159 23.09 -91.84 -95.02
CA PRO A 159 22.23 -92.94 -95.52
C PRO A 159 22.14 -94.28 -94.68
N GLN A 160 21.23 -95.21 -95.09
CA GLN A 160 20.77 -96.51 -94.52
C GLN A 160 21.38 -97.81 -95.16
N ALA A 161 21.07 -99.01 -94.63
CA ALA A 161 21.49 -100.36 -95.07
C ALA A 161 20.30 -101.34 -95.40
N PRO A 162 20.49 -102.47 -96.15
CA PRO A 162 19.42 -103.41 -96.57
C PRO A 162 19.55 -104.89 -96.08
N GLU A 163 18.57 -105.75 -96.45
CA GLU A 163 18.22 -107.11 -95.94
C GLU A 163 18.14 -108.18 -97.07
N VAL A 164 18.33 -109.50 -96.80
CA VAL A 164 18.27 -110.67 -97.76
C VAL A 164 17.61 -111.92 -97.11
N ALA A 165 16.90 -112.76 -97.90
CA ALA A 165 15.98 -113.86 -97.51
C ALA A 165 16.49 -115.33 -97.66
N VAL A 166 15.85 -116.33 -96.98
CA VAL A 166 16.23 -117.79 -96.89
C VAL A 166 14.98 -118.74 -96.95
N SER A 167 15.17 -120.07 -97.18
CA SER A 167 14.18 -121.08 -97.67
C SER A 167 13.82 -122.27 -96.71
N ALA A 168 12.97 -123.21 -97.17
CA ALA A 168 11.89 -123.90 -96.43
C ALA A 168 12.14 -125.00 -95.35
N PRO A 169 13.29 -125.68 -95.19
CA PRO A 169 13.46 -126.69 -94.11
C PRO A 169 13.66 -126.07 -92.72
N GLU A 170 14.06 -124.79 -92.65
CA GLU A 170 14.22 -124.04 -91.40
C GLU A 170 12.86 -123.72 -90.74
N LEU A 171 11.75 -123.66 -91.49
CA LEU A 171 10.42 -123.30 -90.99
C LEU A 171 9.92 -124.22 -89.87
N ALA A 172 10.11 -125.53 -89.98
CA ALA A 172 9.57 -126.48 -88.98
C ALA A 172 10.37 -126.50 -87.66
N ALA A 173 11.69 -126.30 -87.72
CA ALA A 173 12.52 -126.13 -86.52
C ALA A 173 12.30 -124.76 -85.87
N LEU A 174 12.14 -123.71 -86.69
CA LEU A 174 11.73 -122.37 -86.26
C LEU A 174 10.35 -122.39 -85.59
N GLU A 175 9.39 -123.23 -86.03
CA GLU A 175 8.05 -123.31 -85.45
C GLU A 175 8.03 -123.82 -84.00
N LYS A 176 8.81 -124.87 -83.68
CA LYS A 176 8.93 -125.35 -82.29
C LYS A 176 9.67 -124.36 -81.39
N GLN A 177 10.74 -123.76 -81.91
CA GLN A 177 11.48 -122.70 -81.20
C GLN A 177 10.58 -121.47 -80.97
N ARG A 178 9.74 -121.12 -81.95
CA ARG A 178 8.72 -120.05 -81.85
C ARG A 178 7.65 -120.37 -80.81
N ALA A 179 7.26 -121.63 -80.65
CA ALA A 179 6.29 -122.03 -79.62
C ALA A 179 6.85 -121.89 -78.19
N LEU A 180 8.08 -122.36 -77.94
CA LEU A 180 8.75 -122.20 -76.63
C LEU A 180 9.03 -120.74 -76.29
N LEU A 181 9.54 -119.97 -77.26
CA LEU A 181 9.75 -118.53 -77.11
C LEU A 181 8.43 -117.79 -76.82
N LYS A 182 7.31 -118.24 -77.40
CA LYS A 182 5.99 -117.68 -77.13
C LYS A 182 5.52 -117.95 -75.70
N GLU A 183 5.81 -119.13 -75.15
CA GLU A 183 5.47 -119.48 -73.77
C GLU A 183 6.37 -118.72 -72.77
N GLU A 184 7.66 -118.61 -73.02
CA GLU A 184 8.58 -117.79 -72.22
C GLU A 184 8.20 -116.31 -72.24
N HIS A 185 7.89 -115.78 -73.43
CA HIS A 185 7.43 -114.40 -73.59
C HIS A 185 6.10 -114.17 -72.86
N ALA A 186 5.18 -115.13 -72.87
CA ALA A 186 3.94 -115.05 -72.09
C ALA A 186 4.21 -115.00 -70.57
N ARG A 187 5.10 -115.87 -70.06
CA ARG A 187 5.52 -115.84 -68.63
C ARG A 187 6.23 -114.54 -68.26
N GLN A 188 7.06 -113.99 -69.15
CA GLN A 188 7.71 -112.70 -68.95
C GLN A 188 6.69 -111.55 -68.94
N GLN A 189 5.69 -111.59 -69.83
CA GLN A 189 4.61 -110.62 -69.86
C GLN A 189 3.75 -110.66 -68.58
N GLU A 190 3.47 -111.83 -68.03
CA GLU A 190 2.76 -111.95 -66.75
C GLU A 190 3.58 -111.41 -65.58
N LYS A 191 4.89 -111.70 -65.53
CA LYS A 191 5.79 -111.12 -64.52
C LYS A 191 5.87 -109.60 -64.63
N LEU A 192 5.99 -109.06 -65.85
CA LEU A 192 6.01 -107.62 -66.10
C LEU A 192 4.71 -106.96 -65.62
N LYS A 193 3.55 -107.57 -65.92
CA LYS A 193 2.25 -107.08 -65.45
C LYS A 193 2.15 -107.12 -63.92
N ALA A 194 2.55 -108.21 -63.28
CA ALA A 194 2.56 -108.32 -61.82
C ALA A 194 3.50 -107.29 -61.15
N GLU A 195 4.67 -107.03 -61.74
CA GLU A 195 5.58 -105.97 -61.28
C GLU A 195 5.00 -104.56 -61.50
N GLN A 196 4.31 -104.32 -62.62
CA GLN A 196 3.61 -103.06 -62.87
C GLN A 196 2.50 -102.82 -61.85
N GLU A 197 1.67 -103.82 -61.55
CA GLU A 197 0.63 -103.72 -60.51
C GLU A 197 1.22 -103.49 -59.12
N ARG A 198 2.35 -104.14 -58.79
CA ARG A 198 3.07 -103.90 -57.53
C ARG A 198 3.62 -102.47 -57.48
N LEU A 199 4.17 -101.97 -58.58
CA LEU A 199 4.69 -100.61 -58.67
C LEU A 199 3.57 -99.57 -58.52
N GLU A 200 2.39 -99.80 -59.11
CA GLU A 200 1.21 -98.93 -58.94
C GLU A 200 0.73 -98.89 -57.49
N LYS A 201 0.65 -100.05 -56.82
CA LYS A 201 0.30 -100.11 -55.39
C LYS A 201 1.29 -99.33 -54.52
N LEU A 202 2.59 -99.55 -54.74
CA LEU A 202 3.64 -98.82 -54.02
C LEU A 202 3.60 -97.31 -54.30
N ARG A 203 3.29 -96.90 -55.53
CA ARG A 203 3.11 -95.47 -55.87
C ARG A 203 1.92 -94.87 -55.13
N LEU A 204 0.79 -95.58 -55.07
CA LEU A 204 -0.39 -95.13 -54.32
C LEU A 204 -0.12 -95.03 -52.81
N GLU A 205 0.61 -95.98 -52.23
CA GLU A 205 1.04 -95.92 -50.83
C GLU A 205 2.01 -94.76 -50.58
N ALA A 206 2.98 -94.55 -51.48
CA ALA A 206 3.91 -93.43 -51.39
C ALA A 206 3.18 -92.07 -51.52
N GLU A 207 2.20 -91.94 -52.42
CA GLU A 207 1.40 -90.73 -52.57
C GLU A 207 0.57 -90.44 -51.30
N LYS A 208 -0.04 -91.48 -50.70
CA LYS A 208 -0.76 -91.35 -49.43
C LYS A 208 0.16 -90.89 -48.29
N LEU A 209 1.34 -91.49 -48.18
CA LEU A 209 2.34 -91.10 -47.18
C LEU A 209 2.86 -89.68 -47.41
N GLN A 210 3.07 -89.27 -48.66
CA GLN A 210 3.45 -87.89 -48.99
C GLN A 210 2.35 -86.90 -48.62
N LYS A 211 1.08 -87.21 -48.92
CA LYS A 211 -0.06 -86.37 -48.51
C LYS A 211 -0.17 -86.25 -47.00
N ALA A 212 -0.10 -87.37 -46.27
CA ALA A 212 -0.10 -87.35 -44.80
C ALA A 212 1.08 -86.55 -44.23
N THR A 213 2.28 -86.70 -44.78
CA THR A 213 3.46 -85.94 -44.35
C THR A 213 3.31 -84.44 -44.64
N GLN A 214 2.72 -84.07 -45.80
CA GLN A 214 2.42 -82.68 -46.13
C GLN A 214 1.38 -82.11 -45.15
N GLU A 215 0.30 -82.83 -44.88
CA GLU A 215 -0.73 -82.44 -43.90
C GLU A 215 -0.10 -82.23 -42.52
N ASP A 216 0.69 -83.17 -42.02
CA ASP A 216 1.40 -83.05 -40.73
C ASP A 216 2.33 -81.83 -40.72
N SER A 217 3.07 -81.57 -41.80
CA SER A 217 3.92 -80.38 -41.92
C SER A 217 3.11 -79.07 -41.88
N THR A 218 1.93 -79.04 -42.48
CA THR A 218 1.04 -77.88 -42.41
C THR A 218 0.47 -77.68 -41.00
N VAL A 219 0.16 -78.77 -40.29
CA VAL A 219 -0.28 -78.71 -38.90
C VAL A 219 0.84 -78.16 -38.00
N VAL A 220 2.08 -78.66 -38.15
CA VAL A 220 3.23 -78.17 -37.38
C VAL A 220 3.49 -76.68 -37.64
N THR A 221 3.46 -76.25 -38.90
CA THR A 221 3.66 -74.82 -39.22
C THR A 221 2.54 -73.93 -38.70
N ASN A 222 1.29 -74.40 -38.70
CA ASN A 222 0.16 -73.68 -38.11
C ASN A 222 0.28 -73.59 -36.58
N LEU A 223 0.64 -74.69 -35.91
CA LEU A 223 0.89 -74.71 -34.47
C LEU A 223 2.04 -73.79 -34.08
N GLN A 224 3.12 -73.75 -34.88
CA GLN A 224 4.23 -72.84 -34.64
C GLN A 224 3.81 -71.36 -34.78
N ARG A 225 3.01 -71.03 -35.80
CA ARG A 225 2.44 -69.68 -35.97
C ARG A 225 1.51 -69.32 -34.80
N GLU A 226 0.72 -70.26 -34.30
CA GLU A 226 -0.14 -70.04 -33.14
C GLU A 226 0.67 -69.84 -31.86
N ALA A 227 1.73 -70.63 -31.65
CA ALA A 227 2.64 -70.47 -30.53
C ALA A 227 3.34 -69.10 -30.54
N GLU A 228 3.84 -68.66 -31.71
CA GLU A 228 4.42 -67.32 -31.90
C GLU A 228 3.39 -66.22 -31.61
N ARG A 229 2.13 -66.40 -32.07
CA ARG A 229 1.05 -65.44 -31.78
C ARG A 229 0.74 -65.37 -30.28
N LEU A 230 0.66 -66.50 -29.59
CA LEU A 230 0.40 -66.55 -28.15
C LEU A 230 1.55 -65.95 -27.35
N GLN A 231 2.80 -66.18 -27.78
CA GLN A 231 3.97 -65.55 -27.19
C GLN A 231 3.94 -64.03 -27.37
N ALA A 232 3.66 -63.54 -28.59
CA ALA A 232 3.53 -62.11 -28.84
C ALA A 232 2.40 -61.46 -28.02
N LEU A 233 1.26 -62.16 -27.85
CA LEU A 233 0.17 -61.68 -26.99
C LEU A 233 0.58 -61.62 -25.51
N LYS A 234 1.34 -62.60 -25.03
CA LYS A 234 1.87 -62.61 -23.66
C LYS A 234 2.84 -61.45 -23.45
N GLU A 235 3.80 -61.27 -24.35
CA GLU A 235 4.78 -60.18 -24.28
C GLU A 235 4.08 -58.81 -24.36
N ALA A 236 3.06 -58.65 -25.22
CA ALA A 236 2.26 -57.43 -25.28
C ALA A 236 1.47 -57.18 -23.97
N ALA A 237 0.92 -58.22 -23.36
CA ALA A 237 0.22 -58.12 -22.08
C ALA A 237 1.18 -57.75 -20.93
N GLU A 238 2.38 -58.34 -20.90
CA GLU A 238 3.43 -58.02 -19.93
C GLU A 238 3.95 -56.59 -20.11
N ALA A 239 4.18 -56.15 -21.35
CA ALA A 239 4.55 -54.76 -21.66
C ALA A 239 3.48 -53.77 -21.20
N LYS A 240 2.21 -54.07 -21.46
CA LYS A 240 1.08 -53.24 -20.98
C LYS A 240 1.01 -53.20 -19.44
N ALA A 241 1.23 -54.34 -18.79
CA ALA A 241 1.28 -54.41 -17.32
C ALA A 241 2.47 -53.61 -16.75
N ALA A 242 3.64 -53.65 -17.41
CA ALA A 242 4.81 -52.88 -17.03
C ALA A 242 4.58 -51.37 -17.17
N LEU A 243 3.96 -50.92 -18.26
CA LEU A 243 3.56 -49.52 -18.45
C LEU A 243 2.57 -49.07 -17.36
N ALA A 244 1.56 -49.88 -17.06
CA ALA A 244 0.60 -49.57 -16.00
C ALA A 244 1.27 -49.50 -14.61
N ARG A 245 2.30 -50.31 -14.35
CA ARG A 245 3.09 -50.22 -13.10
C ARG A 245 3.89 -48.91 -13.04
N LEU A 246 4.56 -48.53 -14.13
CA LEU A 246 5.30 -47.27 -14.21
C LEU A 246 4.39 -46.05 -14.06
N GLU A 247 3.20 -46.06 -14.68
CA GLU A 247 2.21 -44.99 -14.51
C GLU A 247 1.71 -44.89 -13.08
N ARG A 248 1.44 -46.03 -12.42
CA ARG A 248 1.07 -46.06 -10.99
C ARG A 248 2.19 -45.53 -10.10
N GLU A 249 3.44 -45.94 -10.35
CA GLU A 249 4.59 -45.45 -9.58
C GLU A 249 4.76 -43.94 -9.74
N LYS A 250 4.65 -43.42 -10.97
CA LYS A 250 4.65 -41.97 -11.23
C LYS A 250 3.50 -41.26 -10.51
N ALA A 251 2.30 -41.82 -10.54
CA ALA A 251 1.14 -41.25 -9.84
C ALA A 251 1.34 -41.23 -8.32
N LEU A 252 1.93 -42.29 -7.75
CA LEU A 252 2.27 -42.35 -6.32
C LEU A 252 3.35 -41.33 -5.93
N LEU A 253 4.36 -41.15 -6.77
CA LEU A 253 5.39 -40.13 -6.55
C LEU A 253 4.79 -38.72 -6.61
N LEU A 254 3.93 -38.43 -7.59
CA LEU A 254 3.22 -37.16 -7.68
C LEU A 254 2.34 -36.94 -6.45
N ALA A 255 1.52 -37.92 -6.07
CA ALA A 255 0.68 -37.85 -4.87
C ALA A 255 1.52 -37.63 -3.59
N ALA A 256 2.68 -38.29 -3.46
CA ALA A 256 3.59 -38.09 -2.34
C ALA A 256 4.21 -36.69 -2.34
N THR A 257 4.54 -36.12 -3.51
CA THR A 257 5.02 -34.74 -3.60
C THR A 257 3.94 -33.72 -3.26
N GLU A 258 2.70 -33.92 -3.73
CA GLU A 258 1.56 -33.07 -3.40
C GLU A 258 1.24 -33.13 -1.90
N GLN A 259 1.27 -34.33 -1.29
CA GLN A 259 1.10 -34.49 0.15
C GLN A 259 2.17 -33.74 0.93
N LYS A 260 3.45 -33.85 0.54
CA LYS A 260 4.54 -33.07 1.18
C LYS A 260 4.33 -31.57 1.03
N GLN A 261 3.87 -31.10 -0.13
CA GLN A 261 3.56 -29.69 -0.34
C GLN A 261 2.40 -29.22 0.54
N LEU A 262 1.32 -30.02 0.65
CA LEU A 262 0.18 -29.71 1.51
C LEU A 262 0.58 -29.71 2.99
N GLU A 263 1.39 -30.66 3.44
CA GLU A 263 1.92 -30.68 4.81
C GLU A 263 2.80 -29.45 5.09
N ALA A 264 3.68 -29.06 4.16
CA ALA A 264 4.49 -27.85 4.30
C ALA A 264 3.63 -26.58 4.34
N GLN A 265 2.58 -26.49 3.50
CA GLN A 265 1.62 -25.39 3.53
C GLN A 265 0.85 -25.35 4.85
N LYS A 266 0.43 -26.51 5.38
CA LYS A 266 -0.23 -26.62 6.67
C LYS A 266 0.68 -26.15 7.81
N GLN A 267 1.93 -26.61 7.85
CA GLN A 267 2.90 -26.19 8.86
C GLN A 267 3.19 -24.68 8.76
N ALA A 268 3.33 -24.14 7.55
CA ALA A 268 3.51 -22.71 7.36
C ALA A 268 2.28 -21.90 7.81
N ALA A 269 1.07 -22.41 7.59
CA ALA A 269 -0.16 -21.79 8.09
C ALA A 269 -0.26 -21.85 9.62
N GLU A 270 0.11 -22.98 10.24
CA GLU A 270 0.17 -23.14 11.70
C GLU A 270 1.19 -22.19 12.32
N GLN A 271 2.38 -22.04 11.73
CA GLN A 271 3.38 -21.06 12.17
C GLN A 271 2.86 -19.63 12.08
N LYS A 272 2.22 -19.26 10.95
CA LYS A 272 1.58 -17.94 10.79
C LYS A 272 0.46 -17.72 11.81
N ALA A 273 -0.33 -18.74 12.11
CA ALA A 273 -1.36 -18.64 13.14
C ALA A 273 -0.75 -18.43 14.53
N GLN A 274 0.34 -19.13 14.85
CA GLN A 274 1.08 -18.92 16.10
C GLN A 274 1.65 -17.51 16.19
N THR A 275 2.27 -16.98 15.13
CA THR A 275 2.79 -15.61 15.15
C THR A 275 1.67 -14.60 15.39
N VAL A 276 0.54 -14.73 14.68
CA VAL A 276 -0.63 -13.85 14.88
C VAL A 276 -1.17 -13.95 16.30
N MET A 277 -1.24 -15.15 16.89
CA MET A 277 -1.66 -15.33 18.28
C MET A 277 -0.70 -14.66 19.26
N THR A 278 0.61 -14.82 19.08
CA THR A 278 1.61 -14.15 19.94
C THR A 278 1.60 -12.62 19.79
N GLU A 279 1.38 -12.11 18.57
CA GLU A 279 1.22 -10.67 18.34
C GLU A 279 -0.07 -10.16 18.99
N LYS A 280 -1.18 -10.90 18.85
CA LYS A 280 -2.43 -10.59 19.52
C LYS A 280 -2.26 -10.53 21.04
N GLU A 281 -1.58 -11.51 21.64
CA GLU A 281 -1.29 -11.51 23.09
C GLU A 281 -0.45 -10.29 23.50
N LYS A 282 0.55 -9.90 22.70
CA LYS A 282 1.34 -8.67 22.94
C LYS A 282 0.46 -7.42 22.90
N TRP A 283 -0.36 -7.28 21.86
CA TRP A 283 -1.29 -6.16 21.73
C TRP A 283 -2.33 -6.13 22.87
N GLU A 284 -2.84 -7.27 23.30
CA GLU A 284 -3.75 -7.35 24.46
C GLU A 284 -3.05 -6.97 25.77
N GLN A 285 -1.79 -7.37 25.97
CA GLN A 285 -1.01 -6.95 27.13
C GLN A 285 -0.69 -5.44 27.11
N GLU A 286 -0.35 -4.89 25.95
CA GLU A 286 -0.14 -3.44 25.78
C GLU A 286 -1.44 -2.65 25.97
N ALA A 287 -2.57 -3.15 25.46
CA ALA A 287 -3.89 -2.57 25.69
C ALA A 287 -4.27 -2.60 27.18
N LYS A 288 -3.97 -3.69 27.89
CA LYS A 288 -4.18 -3.76 29.36
C LYS A 288 -3.30 -2.76 30.10
N LYS A 289 -2.01 -2.67 29.76
CA LYS A 289 -1.09 -1.69 30.38
C LYS A 289 -1.54 -0.25 30.13
N THR A 290 -2.01 0.06 28.92
CA THR A 290 -2.51 1.41 28.61
C THR A 290 -3.82 1.68 29.32
N ALA A 291 -4.74 0.72 29.41
CA ALA A 291 -5.96 0.85 30.20
C ALA A 291 -5.66 1.09 31.69
N GLU A 292 -4.76 0.30 32.29
CA GLU A 292 -4.32 0.49 33.68
C GLU A 292 -3.65 1.86 33.88
N ALA A 293 -2.83 2.32 32.93
CA ALA A 293 -2.20 3.64 32.99
C ALA A 293 -3.23 4.78 32.90
N ILE A 294 -4.26 4.64 32.05
CA ILE A 294 -5.37 5.60 31.93
C ILE A 294 -6.20 5.61 33.22
N GLU A 295 -6.50 4.46 33.81
CA GLU A 295 -7.21 4.40 35.09
C GLU A 295 -6.42 5.04 36.22
N ARG A 296 -5.10 4.79 36.31
CA ARG A 296 -4.22 5.46 37.28
C ARG A 296 -4.21 6.98 37.06
N ALA A 297 -4.03 7.43 35.83
CA ALA A 297 -4.05 8.87 35.51
C ALA A 297 -5.41 9.50 35.85
N ARG A 298 -6.52 8.78 35.64
CA ARG A 298 -7.87 9.23 36.01
C ARG A 298 -8.04 9.29 37.54
N GLN A 299 -7.53 8.31 38.27
CA GLN A 299 -7.56 8.30 39.74
C GLN A 299 -6.70 9.44 40.30
N GLU A 300 -5.50 9.67 39.77
CA GLU A 300 -4.63 10.78 40.14
C GLU A 300 -5.30 12.13 39.86
N ALA A 301 -5.89 12.31 38.67
CA ALA A 301 -6.64 13.52 38.32
C ALA A 301 -7.86 13.73 39.23
N GLN A 302 -8.57 12.66 39.59
CA GLN A 302 -9.69 12.71 40.53
C GLN A 302 -9.21 13.12 41.93
N GLN A 303 -8.11 12.53 42.42
CA GLN A 303 -7.50 12.89 43.71
C GLN A 303 -7.06 14.35 43.73
N GLN A 304 -6.44 14.84 42.64
CA GLN A 304 -6.06 16.26 42.51
C GLN A 304 -7.28 17.17 42.51
N ALA A 305 -8.36 16.79 41.82
CA ALA A 305 -9.61 17.54 41.83
C ALA A 305 -10.26 17.57 43.21
N ASP A 306 -10.26 16.45 43.94
CA ASP A 306 -10.81 16.36 45.29
C ASP A 306 -9.96 17.13 46.31
N GLN A 307 -8.63 17.12 46.17
CA GLN A 307 -7.73 17.97 46.95
C GLN A 307 -8.00 19.45 46.70
N ALA A 308 -8.09 19.88 45.42
CA ALA A 308 -8.40 21.26 45.07
C ALA A 308 -9.78 21.70 45.60
N ARG A 309 -10.77 20.81 45.61
CA ARG A 309 -12.09 21.08 46.22
C ARG A 309 -11.98 21.25 47.73
N ALA A 310 -11.25 20.38 48.42
CA ALA A 310 -11.06 20.47 49.86
C ALA A 310 -10.32 21.77 50.26
N GLU A 311 -9.29 22.15 49.50
CA GLU A 311 -8.59 23.44 49.68
C GLU A 311 -9.52 24.63 49.42
N ALA A 312 -10.35 24.59 48.37
CA ALA A 312 -11.34 25.63 48.10
C ALA A 312 -12.36 25.76 49.24
N GLU A 313 -12.87 24.65 49.77
CA GLU A 313 -13.78 24.65 50.94
C GLU A 313 -13.10 25.21 52.19
N GLN A 314 -11.82 24.91 52.42
CA GLN A 314 -11.06 25.50 53.53
C GLN A 314 -10.91 27.01 53.34
N LEU A 315 -10.54 27.46 52.15
CA LEU A 315 -10.43 28.89 51.83
C LEU A 315 -11.78 29.61 51.95
N GLU A 316 -12.90 28.96 51.59
CA GLU A 316 -14.23 29.54 51.81
C GLU A 316 -14.58 29.65 53.29
N LYS A 317 -14.25 28.64 54.11
CA LYS A 317 -14.43 28.72 55.57
C LYS A 317 -13.59 29.84 56.17
N GLU A 318 -12.31 29.94 55.79
CA GLU A 318 -11.43 31.03 56.25
C GLU A 318 -11.95 32.40 55.80
N ARG A 319 -12.44 32.53 54.56
CA ARG A 319 -13.08 33.75 54.07
C ARG A 319 -14.33 34.08 54.87
N ALA A 320 -15.20 33.10 55.15
CA ALA A 320 -16.41 33.31 55.94
C ALA A 320 -16.08 33.76 57.37
N GLU A 321 -15.09 33.15 58.01
CA GLU A 321 -14.58 33.58 59.32
C GLU A 321 -13.99 34.99 59.28
N ALA A 322 -13.24 35.32 58.22
CA ALA A 322 -12.70 36.67 58.03
C ALA A 322 -13.81 37.71 57.83
N VAL A 323 -14.87 37.38 57.09
CA VAL A 323 -16.05 38.24 56.92
C VAL A 323 -16.77 38.43 58.26
N LEU A 324 -17.00 37.38 59.03
CA LEU A 324 -17.59 37.49 60.37
C LEU A 324 -16.76 38.38 61.29
N LYS A 325 -15.42 38.21 61.32
CA LYS A 325 -14.51 39.09 62.06
C LYS A 325 -14.57 40.54 61.59
N ALA A 326 -14.69 40.78 60.28
CA ALA A 326 -14.82 42.11 59.72
C ALA A 326 -16.16 42.76 60.10
N GLU A 327 -17.27 42.01 60.07
CA GLU A 327 -18.59 42.48 60.51
C GLU A 327 -18.59 42.81 62.01
N GLU A 328 -17.97 41.99 62.85
CA GLU A 328 -17.78 42.28 64.28
C GLU A 328 -16.94 43.54 64.50
N ALA A 329 -15.87 43.72 63.72
CA ALA A 329 -15.04 44.92 63.77
C ALA A 329 -15.84 46.17 63.35
N LEU A 330 -16.67 46.07 62.32
CA LEU A 330 -17.56 47.16 61.89
C LEU A 330 -18.61 47.49 62.95
N LYS A 331 -19.23 46.49 63.59
CA LYS A 331 -20.15 46.72 64.73
C LYS A 331 -19.45 47.44 65.87
N LYS A 332 -18.25 47.00 66.26
CA LYS A 332 -17.43 47.67 67.28
C LYS A 332 -17.06 49.09 66.86
N ALA A 333 -16.74 49.32 65.60
CA ALA A 333 -16.45 50.65 65.08
C ALA A 333 -17.68 51.57 65.12
N PHE A 334 -18.86 51.05 64.76
CA PHE A 334 -20.13 51.77 64.85
C PHE A 334 -20.50 52.12 66.30
N GLU A 335 -20.40 51.15 67.22
CA GLU A 335 -20.59 51.39 68.66
C GLU A 335 -19.59 52.42 69.21
N ALA A 336 -18.34 52.37 68.75
CA ALA A 336 -17.33 53.35 69.12
C ALA A 336 -17.64 54.74 68.56
N GLU A 337 -18.16 54.84 67.33
CA GLU A 337 -18.60 56.10 66.74
C GLU A 337 -19.83 56.67 67.45
N GLU A 338 -20.81 55.84 67.82
CA GLU A 338 -21.95 56.28 68.64
C GLU A 338 -21.50 56.77 70.00
N LYS A 339 -20.61 56.02 70.69
CA LYS A 339 -20.02 56.48 71.96
C LYS A 339 -19.25 57.78 71.77
N LYS A 340 -18.51 57.92 70.66
CA LYS A 340 -17.81 59.16 70.32
C LYS A 340 -18.79 60.31 70.16
N LYS A 341 -19.86 60.13 69.37
CA LYS A 341 -20.94 61.13 69.21
C LYS A 341 -21.63 61.46 70.53
N GLU A 342 -21.89 60.47 71.38
CA GLU A 342 -22.47 60.69 72.71
C GLU A 342 -21.52 61.48 73.60
N THR A 343 -20.22 61.16 73.60
CA THR A 343 -19.20 61.92 74.34
C THR A 343 -19.02 63.32 73.77
N GLU A 344 -19.04 63.50 72.45
CA GLU A 344 -18.98 64.81 71.79
C GLU A 344 -20.22 65.64 72.11
N ALA A 345 -21.42 65.03 72.11
CA ALA A 345 -22.66 65.71 72.52
C ALA A 345 -22.66 66.08 74.00
N LYS A 346 -22.17 65.20 74.89
CA LYS A 346 -21.97 65.51 76.31
C LYS A 346 -20.95 66.62 76.49
N GLN A 347 -19.84 66.59 75.76
CA GLN A 347 -18.82 67.64 75.78
C GLN A 347 -19.40 68.97 75.28
N ALA A 348 -20.15 68.97 74.18
CA ALA A 348 -20.84 70.15 73.66
C ALA A 348 -21.85 70.70 74.69
N ALA A 349 -22.67 69.85 75.31
CA ALA A 349 -23.60 70.27 76.35
C ALA A 349 -22.88 70.82 77.60
N THR A 350 -21.74 70.23 78.00
CA THR A 350 -20.93 70.78 79.09
C THR A 350 -20.30 72.12 78.71
N GLN A 351 -19.86 72.30 77.46
CA GLN A 351 -19.34 73.57 76.97
C GLN A 351 -20.43 74.64 76.92
N GLU A 352 -21.64 74.28 76.49
CA GLU A 352 -22.80 75.18 76.49
C GLU A 352 -23.20 75.56 77.93
N ALA A 353 -23.18 74.62 78.88
CA ALA A 353 -23.41 74.89 80.29
C ALA A 353 -22.32 75.80 80.89
N ILE A 354 -21.05 75.59 80.54
CA ILE A 354 -19.94 76.48 80.94
C ILE A 354 -20.15 77.89 80.34
N ALA A 355 -20.52 77.98 79.07
CA ALA A 355 -20.80 79.26 78.42
C ALA A 355 -22.00 79.99 79.06
N ALA A 356 -23.05 79.25 79.44
CA ALA A 356 -24.21 79.79 80.16
C ALA A 356 -23.84 80.26 81.57
N LEU A 357 -22.99 79.52 82.29
CA LEU A 357 -22.47 79.92 83.60
C LEU A 357 -21.54 81.13 83.49
N GLN A 358 -20.68 81.19 82.48
CA GLN A 358 -19.84 82.37 82.21
C GLN A 358 -20.69 83.59 81.87
N LYS A 359 -21.73 83.41 81.06
CA LYS A 359 -22.69 84.48 80.76
C LYS A 359 -23.43 84.94 82.02
N GLY A 360 -23.91 84.01 82.84
CA GLY A 360 -24.54 84.31 84.12
C GLY A 360 -23.58 85.01 85.09
N LEU A 361 -22.30 84.65 85.08
CA LEU A 361 -21.26 85.32 85.85
C LEU A 361 -21.03 86.75 85.34
N THR A 362 -20.91 86.95 84.02
CA THR A 362 -20.75 88.30 83.45
C THR A 362 -21.98 89.18 83.70
N ASP A 363 -23.18 88.61 83.64
CA ASP A 363 -24.43 89.32 83.93
C ASP A 363 -24.50 89.68 85.42
N ALA A 364 -24.11 88.76 86.31
CA ALA A 364 -24.04 89.01 87.75
C ALA A 364 -22.95 90.04 88.12
N GLU A 365 -21.78 89.99 87.49
CA GLU A 365 -20.71 90.99 87.65
C GLU A 365 -21.17 92.36 87.15
N ALA A 366 -21.87 92.43 86.03
CA ALA A 366 -22.48 93.66 85.53
C ALA A 366 -23.53 94.20 86.51
N GLN A 367 -24.33 93.33 87.11
CA GLN A 367 -25.34 93.70 88.10
C GLN A 367 -24.71 94.18 89.42
N VAL A 368 -23.63 93.54 89.88
CA VAL A 368 -22.84 94.00 91.04
C VAL A 368 -22.20 95.35 90.76
N ASN A 369 -21.65 95.57 89.56
CA ASN A 369 -21.08 96.85 89.17
C ASN A 369 -22.15 97.94 89.09
N GLN A 370 -23.33 97.65 88.54
CA GLN A 370 -24.47 98.58 88.56
C GLN A 370 -24.89 98.94 89.99
N LEU A 371 -25.05 97.94 90.86
CA LEU A 371 -25.40 98.17 92.27
C LEU A 371 -24.31 98.95 93.02
N ARG A 372 -23.03 98.74 92.68
CA ARG A 372 -21.91 99.51 93.24
C ARG A 372 -21.97 100.97 92.80
N LEU A 373 -22.26 101.22 91.52
CA LEU A 373 -22.46 102.56 90.97
C LEU A 373 -23.68 103.26 91.58
N GLU A 374 -24.78 102.54 91.80
CA GLU A 374 -25.97 103.07 92.49
C GLU A 374 -25.67 103.39 93.96
N ARG A 375 -24.92 102.53 94.65
CA ARG A 375 -24.46 102.79 96.02
C ARG A 375 -23.55 104.01 96.09
N GLU A 376 -22.56 104.14 95.20
CA GLU A 376 -21.69 105.32 95.13
C GLU A 376 -22.48 106.60 94.86
N ARG A 377 -23.50 106.55 93.98
CA ARG A 377 -24.42 107.66 93.74
C ARG A 377 -25.24 108.03 94.98
N MET A 378 -25.73 107.03 95.73
CA MET A 378 -26.46 107.25 96.98
C MET A 378 -25.54 107.82 98.08
N GLU A 379 -24.31 107.35 98.18
CA GLU A 379 -23.31 107.87 99.14
C GLU A 379 -22.89 109.31 98.79
N LEU A 380 -22.80 109.65 97.50
CA LEU A 380 -22.57 111.03 97.04
C LEU A 380 -23.79 111.94 97.28
N ALA A 381 -25.01 111.43 97.07
CA ALA A 381 -26.24 112.18 97.34
C ALA A 381 -26.42 112.49 98.84
N THR A 382 -26.15 111.51 99.71
CA THR A 382 -26.20 111.69 101.18
C THR A 382 -25.12 112.64 101.69
N ARG A 383 -23.90 112.60 101.13
CA ARG A 383 -22.87 113.62 101.43
C ARG A 383 -23.26 115.02 100.96
N ALA A 384 -23.90 115.14 99.78
CA ALA A 384 -24.35 116.43 99.26
C ALA A 384 -25.48 117.05 100.10
N GLU A 385 -26.41 116.24 100.63
CA GLU A 385 -27.44 116.71 101.56
C GLU A 385 -26.86 117.11 102.92
N ALA A 386 -25.91 116.34 103.47
CA ALA A 386 -25.23 116.70 104.71
C ALA A 386 -24.47 118.04 104.60
N ALA A 387 -23.81 118.29 103.45
CA ALA A 387 -23.13 119.56 103.19
C ALA A 387 -24.10 120.75 103.06
N LYS A 388 -25.30 120.55 102.48
CA LYS A 388 -26.34 121.59 102.40
C LYS A 388 -26.91 121.95 103.77
N LEU A 389 -27.00 121.00 104.70
CA LEU A 389 -27.49 121.24 106.05
C LEU A 389 -26.51 122.07 106.89
N GLU A 390 -25.20 121.87 106.73
CA GLU A 390 -24.19 122.70 107.41
C GLU A 390 -24.12 124.12 106.85
N ALA A 391 -24.24 124.29 105.52
CA ALA A 391 -24.25 125.62 104.90
C ALA A 391 -25.43 126.49 105.39
N ALA A 392 -26.60 125.89 105.60
CA ALA A 392 -27.79 126.59 106.10
C ALA A 392 -27.67 127.02 107.58
N LYS A 393 -26.90 126.29 108.41
CA LYS A 393 -26.65 126.68 109.81
C LYS A 393 -25.72 127.89 109.92
N LEU A 394 -24.70 127.95 109.06
CA LEU A 394 -23.75 129.07 109.01
C LEU A 394 -24.39 130.38 108.52
N GLU A 395 -25.40 130.32 107.64
CA GLU A 395 -26.15 131.52 107.21
C GLU A 395 -27.11 132.04 108.28
N ALA A 396 -27.72 131.14 109.08
CA ALA A 396 -28.60 131.53 110.18
C ALA A 396 -27.85 132.29 111.30
N GLU A 397 -26.60 131.89 111.60
CA GLU A 397 -25.77 132.59 112.59
C GLU A 397 -25.34 134.00 112.13
N LYS A 398 -25.04 134.18 110.84
CA LYS A 398 -24.71 135.50 110.26
C LYS A 398 -25.89 136.48 110.35
N LEU A 399 -27.10 136.01 110.09
CA LEU A 399 -28.33 136.81 110.16
C LEU A 399 -28.69 137.25 111.59
N THR A 400 -28.30 136.50 112.62
CA THR A 400 -28.49 136.90 114.03
C THR A 400 -27.53 138.00 114.49
N ILE A 401 -26.34 138.09 113.91
CA ILE A 401 -25.36 139.14 114.25
C ILE A 401 -25.78 140.47 113.63
N GLU A 402 -26.23 140.48 112.36
CA GLU A 402 -26.67 141.70 111.67
C GLU A 402 -27.94 142.33 112.28
N LYS A 403 -28.87 141.52 112.82
CA LYS A 403 -30.06 142.03 113.52
C LYS A 403 -29.73 142.75 114.84
N ARG A 404 -28.60 142.43 115.48
CA ARG A 404 -28.19 143.03 116.76
C ARG A 404 -27.56 144.42 116.56
N GLU A 405 -26.91 144.65 115.42
CA GLU A 405 -26.33 145.95 115.05
C GLU A 405 -27.38 146.94 114.53
N MET A 406 -28.45 146.46 113.90
CA MET A 406 -29.55 147.31 113.41
C MET A 406 -30.42 147.88 114.56
N ALA A 407 -30.53 147.16 115.68
CA ALA A 407 -31.30 147.60 116.84
C ALA A 407 -30.66 148.79 117.59
N LEU A 408 -29.33 148.83 117.67
CA LEU A 408 -28.58 149.90 118.36
C LEU A 408 -28.64 151.25 117.61
N ARG A 409 -28.73 151.22 116.26
CA ARG A 409 -28.86 152.44 115.44
C ARG A 409 -30.23 153.11 115.54
N ILE A 410 -31.29 152.35 115.84
CA ILE A 410 -32.66 152.88 115.96
C ILE A 410 -32.83 153.64 117.28
N GLU A 411 -32.15 153.22 118.35
CA GLU A 411 -32.26 153.86 119.67
C GLU A 411 -31.56 155.23 119.74
N GLN A 412 -30.47 155.41 119.00
CA GLN A 412 -29.78 156.71 118.87
C GLN A 412 -30.63 157.74 118.10
N SER A 413 -31.38 157.32 117.08
CA SER A 413 -32.25 158.22 116.30
C SER A 413 -33.52 158.70 117.02
N LYS A 414 -33.92 158.03 118.12
CA LYS A 414 -35.09 158.43 118.92
C LYS A 414 -34.78 159.54 119.93
N LYS A 415 -33.59 159.52 120.54
CA LYS A 415 -33.20 160.53 121.54
C LYS A 415 -33.02 161.93 120.93
N GLU A 416 -32.55 162.02 119.69
CA GLU A 416 -32.38 163.30 118.98
C GLU A 416 -33.71 163.95 118.55
N ARG A 417 -34.81 163.19 118.44
CA ARG A 417 -36.15 163.73 118.13
C ARG A 417 -36.87 164.29 119.36
N GLU A 418 -36.54 163.81 120.55
CA GLU A 418 -37.15 164.28 121.81
C GLU A 418 -36.59 165.64 122.27
N GLU A 419 -35.37 166.00 121.85
CA GLU A 419 -34.80 167.33 122.10
C GLU A 419 -35.54 168.47 121.38
N ILE A 420 -36.15 168.22 120.22
CA ILE A 420 -36.69 169.29 119.35
C ILE A 420 -38.12 169.70 119.75
N THR A 421 -38.93 168.77 120.26
CA THR A 421 -40.33 169.05 120.64
C THR A 421 -40.46 169.79 121.97
N ARG A 422 -39.52 169.64 122.90
CA ARG A 422 -39.64 170.27 124.23
C ARG A 422 -39.33 171.77 124.21
N GLN A 423 -38.44 172.21 123.32
CA GLN A 423 -38.13 173.65 123.13
C GLN A 423 -39.26 174.42 122.45
N ALA A 424 -40.11 173.77 121.65
CA ALA A 424 -41.25 174.42 120.97
C ALA A 424 -42.44 174.71 121.92
N GLU A 425 -42.60 173.96 123.02
CA GLU A 425 -43.74 174.13 123.94
C GLU A 425 -43.53 175.21 125.01
N GLU A 426 -42.30 175.51 125.43
CA GLU A 426 -42.05 176.55 126.45
C GLU A 426 -42.15 177.97 125.88
N ASP A 427 -41.73 178.18 124.64
CA ASP A 427 -41.85 179.47 123.95
C ASP A 427 -43.32 179.84 123.64
N ALA A 428 -44.21 178.84 123.49
CA ALA A 428 -45.64 179.06 123.34
C ALA A 428 -46.33 179.52 124.64
N LYS A 429 -45.84 179.10 125.81
CA LYS A 429 -46.41 179.50 127.12
C LYS A 429 -46.03 180.91 127.56
N ARG A 430 -44.89 181.44 127.12
CA ARG A 430 -44.50 182.85 127.35
C ARG A 430 -45.38 183.86 126.62
N LEU A 431 -45.99 183.47 125.50
CA LEU A 431 -46.83 184.37 124.69
C LEU A 431 -48.29 184.45 125.15
N ALA A 432 -48.78 183.47 125.92
CA ALA A 432 -50.16 183.45 126.42
C ALA A 432 -50.35 184.24 127.72
N ALA A 433 -49.39 184.21 128.67
CA ALA A 433 -49.54 184.87 129.97
C ALA A 433 -49.43 186.42 129.92
N LEU A 434 -48.74 186.97 128.91
CA LEU A 434 -48.69 188.42 128.68
C LEU A 434 -49.97 188.99 128.06
N LYS A 435 -50.85 188.13 127.52
CA LYS A 435 -52.12 188.53 126.90
C LYS A 435 -53.32 188.43 127.84
N GLU A 436 -53.23 187.67 128.93
CA GLU A 436 -54.41 187.37 129.76
C GLU A 436 -54.74 188.45 130.79
N GLU A 437 -53.81 189.06 131.54
CA GLU A 437 -54.25 189.93 132.66
C GLU A 437 -53.66 191.33 132.72
N ALA A 438 -53.36 191.81 131.51
CA ALA A 438 -53.70 193.18 131.11
C ALA A 438 -55.23 193.44 131.11
N GLU A 439 -56.10 192.40 131.06
CA GLU A 439 -57.55 192.56 131.22
C GLU A 439 -58.00 192.77 132.69
N LYS A 440 -57.18 192.39 133.70
CA LYS A 440 -57.49 192.65 135.13
C LYS A 440 -57.11 194.04 135.64
N GLN A 441 -56.37 194.83 134.87
CA GLN A 441 -56.19 196.26 135.19
C GLN A 441 -57.48 197.08 135.00
N ALA A 442 -58.52 196.59 134.30
CA ALA A 442 -59.67 197.41 133.95
C ALA A 442 -60.83 197.39 134.97
N HIS A 443 -60.94 196.36 135.84
CA HIS A 443 -62.16 196.17 136.64
C HIS A 443 -62.06 196.57 138.13
N ALA A 444 -60.90 196.42 138.80
CA ALA A 444 -60.80 196.67 140.26
C ALA A 444 -60.65 198.16 140.64
N VAL A 445 -60.14 198.98 139.73
CA VAL A 445 -60.10 200.45 139.89
C VAL A 445 -61.52 201.06 139.82
N SER A 446 -62.52 200.33 139.30
CA SER A 446 -63.88 200.83 139.09
C SER A 446 -64.87 200.57 140.25
N GLU A 447 -64.58 199.69 141.23
CA GLU A 447 -65.55 199.32 142.28
C GLU A 447 -65.30 199.93 143.68
N LEU A 448 -64.06 200.13 144.16
CA LEU A 448 -63.87 200.73 145.51
C LEU A 448 -63.79 202.26 145.53
N GLN A 449 -63.75 202.89 144.37
CA GLN A 449 -64.09 204.31 144.21
C GLN A 449 -65.59 204.58 144.51
N LYS A 450 -66.45 203.53 144.61
CA LYS A 450 -67.82 203.61 145.16
C LYS A 450 -67.91 203.43 146.69
N GLN A 451 -66.86 202.97 147.37
CA GLN A 451 -66.85 202.92 148.86
C GLN A 451 -66.32 204.21 149.51
N VAL A 452 -65.72 205.10 148.72
CA VAL A 452 -65.52 206.52 149.05
C VAL A 452 -66.86 207.26 149.25
N GLU A 453 -68.01 206.73 148.79
CA GLU A 453 -69.29 207.46 148.80
C GLU A 453 -70.37 206.91 149.77
N ALA A 454 -70.15 205.77 150.46
CA ALA A 454 -71.21 205.12 151.27
C ALA A 454 -71.05 205.15 152.80
N ARG A 455 -69.94 205.64 153.39
CA ARG A 455 -69.83 205.80 154.86
C ARG A 455 -69.28 207.12 155.40
N GLU A 456 -69.28 208.16 154.57
CA GLU A 456 -69.43 209.56 155.04
C GLU A 456 -70.80 209.82 155.76
N ALA A 457 -71.62 208.81 156.04
CA ALA A 457 -72.90 208.96 156.72
C ALA A 457 -72.87 208.39 158.14
N ALA A 458 -73.00 209.31 159.10
CA ALA A 458 -73.70 209.15 160.36
C ALA A 458 -73.00 208.25 161.42
N ALA A 459 -72.48 208.74 162.55
CA ALA A 459 -72.90 209.95 163.29
C ALA A 459 -74.42 210.04 163.42
N ALA A 460 -75.02 209.17 164.25
CA ALA A 460 -76.30 209.35 164.94
C ALA A 460 -76.61 208.09 165.77
#